data_AF-A0A967F299-F1
#
_entry.id   AF-A0A967F299-F1
#
_cell.length_a   1.000
_cell.length_b   1.000
_cell.length_c   1.000
_cell.angle_alpha   90.00
_cell.angle_beta   90.00
_cell.angle_gamma   90.00
#
_symmetry.space_group_name_H-M   'P 1'
#
loop_
_entity.id
_entity.type
_entity.pdbx_description
1 polymer ?
#
loop_
_entity_poly.entity_id
_entity_poly.type
_entity_poly.pdbx_seq_one_letter_code
_entity_poly.pdbx_strand_id
1 'polypeptide(L)'
;MEGHTSSITELAIVVVAALCCGLVMRYFRQPILLGYILAGAALGPSGFGFVENRDQVQLLAELGVLMLLFFIGMELQLRGLKSVWRIAVLTTAFQIAAGVIAMSLLGFYLDWPIALTVVLGFVVALSSTAIAIKMLEEIGEKGTRVGNVTIGILIAQDLAVIPMMLVVSAFHGEGSAITLQDVAKIGLSIAFLALLLVYLGRGRRLRLPFAKTIGRNADLTPLAGLAFCFGAAALSGLLDLSASYGAFLAGLVIGNSTSRRAMMHYTAPIQGVLLMVFFLTIGLLIDLQYIWDNIGIVVLIVTFVAILKTALNIVVIRVMGETWPRAFLSGVMLAQLGEFSFILAALGLTVGVISPDEHRLLVAVTVLSLMGSPFWLEAARRLHRIALLGITSGRETLRLTLGPEASALGRSGGRIGGWALLLARLLVGHKTVAPRERRSQDGGEPSQPSPANVLQAKPGGAEAD
;
A
#
# COMPACT_ATOMS: atom_id res chain seq x y z
N MET A 1 32.58 7.63 30.31
CA MET A 1 31.39 8.52 30.22
C MET A 1 31.24 9.17 28.85
N GLU A 2 32.28 9.27 28.02
CA GLU A 2 32.23 9.89 26.67
C GLU A 2 31.49 9.06 25.60
N GLY A 3 31.37 7.73 25.76
CA GLY A 3 30.66 6.87 24.79
C GLY A 3 29.13 6.84 24.92
N HIS A 4 28.54 7.34 26.01
CA HIS A 4 27.07 7.38 26.17
C HIS A 4 26.45 8.73 25.79
N THR A 5 27.23 9.82 25.86
CA THR A 5 26.77 11.16 25.47
C THR A 5 26.64 11.33 23.96
N SER A 6 27.44 10.60 23.16
CA SER A 6 27.33 10.60 21.69
C SER A 6 26.01 9.98 21.23
N SER A 7 25.65 8.79 21.75
CA SER A 7 24.47 8.05 21.28
C SER A 7 23.13 8.74 21.56
N ILE A 8 22.97 9.44 22.69
CA ILE A 8 21.74 10.18 22.98
C ILE A 8 21.62 11.41 22.08
N THR A 9 22.75 12.07 21.80
CA THR A 9 22.79 13.25 20.91
C THR A 9 22.45 12.84 19.48
N GLU A 10 22.99 11.73 18.99
CA GLU A 10 22.64 11.14 17.69
C GLU A 10 21.14 10.85 17.59
N LEU A 11 20.56 10.20 18.62
CA LEU A 11 19.13 9.92 18.67
C LEU A 11 18.29 11.21 18.64
N ALA A 12 18.72 12.25 19.37
CA ALA A 12 18.02 13.54 19.38
C ALA A 12 18.05 14.20 17.99
N ILE A 13 19.19 14.18 17.30
CA ILE A 13 19.34 14.69 15.93
C ILE A 13 18.44 13.90 14.98
N VAL A 14 18.43 12.57 15.08
CA VAL A 14 17.58 11.68 14.28
C VAL A 14 16.10 12.03 14.44
N VAL A 15 15.62 12.21 15.66
CA VAL A 15 14.21 12.55 15.94
C VAL A 15 13.86 13.95 15.40
N VAL A 16 14.73 14.94 15.59
CA VAL A 16 14.52 16.29 15.08
C VAL A 16 14.50 16.29 13.55
N ALA A 17 15.42 15.60 12.89
CA ALA A 17 15.46 15.47 11.44
C ALA A 17 14.20 14.77 10.91
N ALA A 18 13.77 13.68 11.53
CA ALA A 18 12.55 12.97 11.17
C ALA A 18 11.30 13.88 11.29
N LEU A 19 11.22 14.69 12.35
CA LEU A 19 10.15 15.68 12.52
C LEU A 19 10.20 16.75 11.44
N CYS A 20 11.37 17.35 11.19
CA CYS A 20 11.55 18.39 10.16
C CYS A 20 11.17 17.86 8.77
N CYS A 21 11.73 16.73 8.34
CA CYS A 21 11.42 16.11 7.04
C CYS A 21 9.94 15.69 6.96
N GLY A 22 9.36 15.18 8.05
CA GLY A 22 7.93 14.87 8.14
C GLY A 22 7.04 16.10 7.96
N LEU A 23 7.40 17.24 8.57
CA LEU A 23 6.70 18.52 8.41
C LEU A 23 6.80 19.03 6.97
N VAL A 24 7.97 18.90 6.33
CA VAL A 24 8.18 19.25 4.92
C VAL A 24 7.28 18.41 4.02
N MET A 25 7.22 17.09 4.23
CA MET A 25 6.31 16.23 3.46
C MET A 25 4.85 16.58 3.70
N ARG A 26 4.45 16.89 4.94
CA ARG A 26 3.10 17.35 5.25
C ARG A 26 2.76 18.65 4.52
N TYR A 27 3.70 19.60 4.43
CA TYR A 27 3.54 20.84 3.68
C TYR A 27 3.25 20.59 2.20
N PHE A 28 3.98 19.65 1.57
CA PHE A 28 3.74 19.21 0.20
C PHE A 28 2.53 18.27 0.02
N ARG A 29 1.71 18.11 1.07
CA ARG A 29 0.57 17.17 1.09
C ARG A 29 1.00 15.75 0.70
N GLN A 30 2.18 15.32 1.14
CA GLN A 30 2.66 13.95 1.01
C GLN A 30 2.47 13.17 2.32
N PRO A 31 2.48 11.83 2.31
CA PRO A 31 2.50 11.02 3.53
C PRO A 31 3.72 11.35 4.38
N ILE A 32 3.52 11.50 5.70
CA ILE A 32 4.58 11.85 6.66
C ILE A 32 5.69 10.79 6.68
N LEU A 33 5.34 9.53 6.42
CA LEU A 33 6.28 8.39 6.37
C LEU A 33 7.39 8.58 5.34
N LEU A 34 7.11 9.26 4.22
CA LEU A 34 8.15 9.63 3.24
C LEU A 34 9.19 10.57 3.83
N GLY A 35 8.79 11.41 4.79
CA GLY A 35 9.69 12.33 5.48
C GLY A 35 10.65 11.58 6.39
N TYR A 36 10.19 10.49 7.02
CA TYR A 36 11.05 9.62 7.83
C TYR A 36 12.08 8.89 6.97
N ILE A 37 11.67 8.38 5.80
CA ILE A 37 12.59 7.81 4.81
C ILE A 37 13.63 8.85 4.36
N LEU A 38 13.21 10.07 4.03
CA LEU A 38 14.12 11.14 3.62
C LEU A 38 15.10 11.54 4.73
N ALA A 39 14.64 11.58 5.99
CA ALA A 39 15.51 11.82 7.13
C ALA A 39 16.56 10.71 7.27
N GLY A 40 16.17 9.44 7.11
CA GLY A 40 17.12 8.33 7.08
C GLY A 40 18.11 8.44 5.92
N ALA A 41 17.66 8.76 4.71
CA ALA A 41 18.55 8.92 3.55
C ALA A 41 19.54 10.08 3.75
N ALA A 42 19.09 11.18 4.34
CA ALA A 42 19.93 12.33 4.63
C ALA A 42 20.94 12.06 5.77
N LEU A 43 20.54 11.35 6.82
CA LEU A 43 21.42 11.04 7.96
C LEU A 43 22.28 9.80 7.74
N GLY A 44 21.93 8.97 6.77
CA GLY A 44 22.62 7.72 6.46
C GLY A 44 23.96 7.93 5.75
N PRO A 45 24.66 6.82 5.44
CA PRO A 45 26.00 6.85 4.84
C PRO A 45 26.08 7.61 3.52
N SER A 46 25.01 7.55 2.74
CA SER A 46 24.89 8.21 1.43
C SER A 46 24.64 9.72 1.52
N GLY A 47 24.28 10.22 2.70
CA GLY A 47 23.99 11.64 2.95
C GLY A 47 25.10 12.29 3.76
N PHE A 48 24.80 12.62 5.02
CA PHE A 48 25.73 13.24 5.95
C PHE A 48 26.58 12.24 6.74
N GLY A 49 26.28 10.93 6.69
CA GLY A 49 27.04 9.89 7.38
C GLY A 49 26.96 9.96 8.91
N PHE A 50 25.92 10.58 9.48
CA PHE A 50 25.77 10.70 10.94
C PHE A 50 25.42 9.38 11.62
N VAL A 51 24.80 8.43 10.91
CA VAL A 51 24.39 7.13 11.45
C VAL A 51 25.15 6.02 10.70
N GLU A 52 26.23 5.53 11.31
CA GLU A 52 27.07 4.47 10.73
C GLU A 52 26.82 3.07 11.33
N ASN A 53 26.26 3.02 12.55
CA ASN A 53 26.20 1.79 13.34
C ASN A 53 25.01 0.89 12.94
N ARG A 54 25.21 0.05 11.91
CA ARG A 54 24.14 -0.77 11.28
C ARG A 54 23.50 -1.81 12.20
N ASP A 55 24.24 -2.36 13.16
CA ASP A 55 23.74 -3.48 13.99
C ASP A 55 22.63 -3.03 14.96
N GLN A 56 22.79 -1.86 15.59
CA GLN A 56 21.75 -1.28 16.46
C GLN A 56 20.51 -0.87 15.66
N VAL A 57 20.74 -0.37 14.44
CA VAL A 57 19.68 0.03 13.51
C VAL A 57 18.85 -1.18 13.07
N GLN A 58 19.48 -2.34 12.85
CA GLN A 58 18.79 -3.56 12.45
C GLN A 58 17.85 -4.08 13.54
N LEU A 59 18.32 -4.16 14.80
CA LEU A 59 17.48 -4.60 15.92
C LEU A 59 16.27 -3.65 16.12
N LEU A 60 16.49 -2.35 15.94
CA LEU A 60 15.43 -1.36 16.02
C LEU A 60 14.43 -1.49 14.85
N ALA A 61 14.91 -1.87 13.66
CA ALA A 61 14.07 -2.17 12.49
C ALA A 61 13.22 -3.41 12.72
N GLU A 62 13.80 -4.49 13.23
CA GLU A 62 13.08 -5.73 13.54
C GLU A 62 11.98 -5.51 14.58
N LEU A 63 12.30 -4.77 15.66
CA LEU A 63 11.33 -4.34 16.65
C LEU A 63 10.23 -3.48 16.01
N GLY A 64 10.61 -2.55 15.14
CA GLY A 64 9.69 -1.69 14.39
C GLY A 64 8.73 -2.49 13.51
N VAL A 65 9.22 -3.49 12.77
CA VAL A 65 8.42 -4.40 11.94
C VAL A 65 7.47 -5.23 12.79
N LEU A 66 7.96 -5.85 13.87
CA LEU A 66 7.16 -6.66 14.78
C LEU A 66 5.98 -5.85 15.32
N MET A 67 6.26 -4.64 15.78
CA MET A 67 5.27 -3.75 16.34
C MET A 67 4.33 -3.19 15.28
N LEU A 68 4.84 -2.84 14.10
CA LEU A 68 4.03 -2.43 12.96
C LEU A 68 2.98 -3.49 12.63
N LEU A 69 3.39 -4.75 12.52
CA LEU A 69 2.48 -5.88 12.24
C LEU A 69 1.47 -6.10 13.36
N PHE A 70 1.86 -5.90 14.62
CA PHE A 70 0.92 -5.89 15.74
C PHE A 70 -0.13 -4.78 15.61
N PHE A 71 0.29 -3.55 15.33
CA PHE A 71 -0.61 -2.41 15.16
C PHE A 71 -1.55 -2.57 13.97
N ILE A 72 -1.04 -3.07 12.84
CA ILE A 72 -1.85 -3.42 11.68
C ILE A 72 -2.91 -4.44 12.10
N GLY A 73 -2.51 -5.53 12.77
CA GLY A 73 -3.44 -6.51 13.30
C GLY A 73 -4.56 -5.87 14.15
N MET A 74 -4.22 -4.90 15.00
CA MET A 74 -5.20 -4.16 15.80
C MET A 74 -6.11 -3.25 14.96
N GLU A 75 -5.58 -2.65 13.89
CA GLU A 75 -6.30 -1.77 12.97
C GLU A 75 -7.25 -2.53 12.05
N LEU A 76 -6.98 -3.79 11.71
CA LEU A 76 -7.84 -4.59 10.84
C LEU A 76 -9.27 -4.68 11.39
N GLN A 77 -10.23 -4.16 10.64
CA GLN A 77 -11.66 -4.22 10.96
C GLN A 77 -12.35 -5.29 10.12
N LEU A 78 -12.37 -6.53 10.61
CA LEU A 78 -12.96 -7.68 9.91
C LEU A 78 -14.45 -7.47 9.56
N ARG A 79 -15.16 -6.62 10.31
CA ARG A 79 -16.57 -6.31 10.08
C ARG A 79 -16.80 -5.46 8.82
N GLY A 80 -15.94 -4.48 8.56
CA GLY A 80 -16.03 -3.63 7.37
C GLY A 80 -15.75 -4.43 6.09
N LEU A 81 -14.81 -5.37 6.18
CA LEU A 81 -14.46 -6.29 5.11
C LEU A 81 -15.60 -7.27 4.78
N LYS A 82 -16.50 -7.59 5.72
CA LYS A 82 -17.53 -8.64 5.55
C LYS A 82 -18.39 -8.48 4.28
N SER A 83 -18.70 -7.24 3.88
CA SER A 83 -19.53 -6.96 2.70
C SER A 83 -18.80 -7.23 1.37
N VAL A 84 -17.47 -7.14 1.37
CA VAL A 84 -16.60 -7.27 0.18
C VAL A 84 -15.53 -8.35 0.35
N TRP A 85 -15.61 -9.18 1.39
CA TRP A 85 -14.56 -10.15 1.76
C TRP A 85 -14.22 -11.10 0.60
N ARG A 86 -15.26 -11.65 -0.04
CA ARG A 86 -15.08 -12.59 -1.17
C ARG A 86 -14.32 -11.92 -2.32
N ILE A 87 -14.74 -10.73 -2.74
CA ILE A 87 -14.10 -10.04 -3.86
C ILE A 87 -12.69 -9.58 -3.48
N ALA A 88 -12.49 -9.05 -2.27
CA ALA A 88 -11.20 -8.59 -1.78
C ALA A 88 -10.14 -9.70 -1.69
N VAL A 89 -10.48 -10.81 -1.04
CA VAL A 89 -9.55 -11.94 -0.85
C VAL A 89 -9.24 -12.65 -2.16
N LEU A 90 -10.25 -12.87 -3.01
CA LEU A 90 -10.02 -13.47 -4.33
C LEU A 90 -9.17 -12.54 -5.20
N THR A 91 -9.51 -11.25 -5.28
CA THR A 91 -8.71 -10.27 -6.04
C THR A 91 -7.26 -10.28 -5.54
N THR A 92 -7.04 -10.27 -4.23
CA THR A 92 -5.70 -10.31 -3.64
C THR A 92 -4.96 -11.59 -4.02
N ALA A 93 -5.58 -12.76 -3.87
CA ALA A 93 -4.98 -14.04 -4.25
C ALA A 93 -4.59 -14.07 -5.74
N PHE A 94 -5.45 -13.55 -6.61
CA PHE A 94 -5.16 -13.42 -8.04
C PHE A 94 -4.09 -12.37 -8.35
N GLN A 95 -4.02 -11.25 -7.62
CA GLN A 95 -2.93 -10.27 -7.76
C GLN A 95 -1.58 -10.88 -7.39
N ILE A 96 -1.54 -11.65 -6.30
CA ILE A 96 -0.33 -12.36 -5.85
C ILE A 96 0.10 -13.38 -6.92
N ALA A 97 -0.83 -14.24 -7.35
CA ALA A 97 -0.55 -15.23 -8.37
C ALA A 97 -0.10 -14.58 -9.69
N ALA A 98 -0.79 -13.52 -10.14
CA ALA A 98 -0.44 -12.80 -11.35
C ALA A 98 0.93 -12.10 -11.25
N GLY A 99 1.27 -11.53 -10.09
CA GLY A 99 2.57 -10.96 -9.81
C GLY A 99 3.69 -12.00 -9.89
N VAL A 100 3.52 -13.15 -9.21
CA VAL A 100 4.47 -14.27 -9.24
C VAL A 100 4.61 -14.84 -10.66
N ILE A 101 3.51 -15.04 -11.38
CA ILE A 101 3.55 -15.51 -12.78
C ILE A 101 4.29 -14.51 -13.67
N ALA A 102 3.99 -13.21 -13.58
CA ALA A 102 4.65 -12.18 -14.39
C ALA A 102 6.16 -12.12 -14.11
N MET A 103 6.57 -12.17 -12.84
CA MET A 103 7.98 -12.18 -12.47
C MET A 103 8.68 -13.50 -12.80
N SER A 104 7.96 -14.63 -12.78
CA SER A 104 8.51 -15.94 -13.17
C SER A 104 8.72 -16.03 -14.69
N LEU A 105 7.81 -15.46 -15.49
CA LEU A 105 8.00 -15.33 -16.93
C LEU A 105 9.23 -14.47 -17.23
N LEU A 106 9.37 -13.32 -16.57
CA LEU A 106 10.55 -12.47 -16.71
C LEU A 106 11.83 -13.19 -16.26
N GLY A 107 11.76 -13.88 -15.12
CA GLY A 107 12.87 -14.66 -14.58
C GLY A 107 13.30 -15.81 -15.48
N PHE A 108 12.36 -16.45 -16.19
CA PHE A 108 12.72 -17.46 -17.20
C PHE A 108 13.54 -16.86 -18.37
N TYR A 109 13.27 -15.61 -18.76
CA TYR A 109 14.06 -14.94 -19.80
C TYR A 109 15.41 -14.39 -19.30
N LEU A 110 15.53 -14.13 -18.01
CA LEU A 110 16.72 -13.54 -17.38
C LEU A 110 17.51 -14.54 -16.52
N ASP A 111 17.15 -15.83 -16.59
CA ASP A 111 17.71 -16.93 -15.80
C ASP A 111 17.71 -16.68 -14.27
N TRP A 112 16.64 -16.08 -13.76
CA TRP A 112 16.48 -15.84 -12.32
C TRP A 112 16.03 -17.09 -11.55
N PRO A 113 16.55 -17.32 -10.33
CA PRO A 113 16.06 -18.37 -9.46
C PRO A 113 14.57 -18.21 -9.13
N ILE A 114 13.86 -19.34 -9.00
CA ILE A 114 12.42 -19.35 -8.66
C ILE A 114 12.14 -18.60 -7.34
N ALA A 115 13.04 -18.72 -6.36
CA ALA A 115 12.88 -18.02 -5.09
C ALA A 115 12.84 -16.49 -5.28
N LEU A 116 13.75 -15.95 -6.11
CA LEU A 116 13.79 -14.53 -6.43
C LEU A 116 12.51 -14.09 -7.17
N THR A 117 12.03 -14.85 -8.15
CA THR A 117 10.81 -14.51 -8.91
C THR A 117 9.56 -14.51 -8.02
N VAL A 118 9.49 -15.40 -7.03
CA VAL A 118 8.42 -15.44 -6.03
C VAL A 118 8.46 -14.20 -5.14
N VAL A 119 9.64 -13.83 -4.61
CA VAL A 119 9.77 -12.63 -3.75
C VAL A 119 9.44 -11.37 -4.53
N LEU A 120 9.96 -11.20 -5.75
CA LEU A 120 9.63 -10.08 -6.62
C LEU A 120 8.13 -10.04 -6.96
N GLY A 121 7.52 -11.20 -7.19
CA GLY A 121 6.08 -11.32 -7.43
C GLY A 121 5.24 -10.82 -6.25
N PHE A 122 5.64 -11.16 -5.03
CA PHE A 122 5.01 -10.66 -3.81
C PHE A 122 5.19 -9.14 -3.65
N VAL A 123 6.40 -8.63 -3.88
CA VAL A 123 6.70 -7.20 -3.85
C VAL A 123 5.84 -6.41 -4.84
N VAL A 124 5.68 -6.92 -6.07
CA VAL A 124 4.81 -6.30 -7.09
C VAL A 124 3.32 -6.41 -6.73
N ALA A 125 2.88 -7.45 -6.03
CA ALA A 125 1.49 -7.60 -5.62
C ALA A 125 1.07 -6.59 -4.54
N LEU A 126 1.95 -6.27 -3.60
CA LEU A 126 1.64 -5.43 -2.42
C LEU A 126 1.56 -3.94 -2.75
N SER A 127 0.49 -3.28 -2.31
CA SER A 127 0.21 -1.87 -2.61
C SER A 127 0.29 -1.01 -1.35
N SER A 128 0.54 0.29 -1.49
CA SER A 128 0.59 1.19 -0.33
C SER A 128 -0.81 1.59 0.16
N THR A 129 -1.15 1.17 1.38
CA THR A 129 -2.47 1.39 1.98
C THR A 129 -2.71 2.87 2.29
N ALA A 130 -1.74 3.55 2.91
CA ALA A 130 -1.88 4.95 3.29
C ALA A 130 -2.05 5.89 2.08
N ILE A 131 -1.29 5.63 1.01
CA ILE A 131 -1.36 6.43 -0.23
C ILE A 131 -2.71 6.20 -0.93
N ALA A 132 -3.12 4.94 -1.10
CA ALA A 132 -4.37 4.62 -1.79
C ALA A 132 -5.61 5.18 -1.07
N ILE A 133 -5.67 5.09 0.26
CA ILE A 133 -6.77 5.67 1.06
C ILE A 133 -6.81 7.18 0.89
N LYS A 134 -5.66 7.85 0.98
CA LYS A 134 -5.59 9.31 0.80
C LYS A 134 -6.05 9.72 -0.60
N MET A 135 -5.62 9.00 -1.64
CA MET A 135 -6.06 9.26 -3.01
C MET A 135 -7.58 9.11 -3.17
N LEU A 136 -8.18 8.08 -2.56
CA LEU A 136 -9.64 7.89 -2.53
C LEU A 136 -10.39 9.01 -1.79
N GLU A 137 -9.82 9.52 -0.70
CA GLU A 137 -10.39 10.67 0.04
C GLU A 137 -10.35 11.94 -0.80
N GLU A 138 -9.22 12.21 -1.46
CA GLU A 138 -9.04 13.41 -2.28
C GLU A 138 -9.99 13.48 -3.49
N ILE A 139 -10.32 12.34 -4.08
CA ILE A 139 -11.28 12.27 -5.19
C ILE A 139 -12.72 12.00 -4.73
N GLY A 140 -12.99 11.89 -3.42
CA GLY A 140 -14.32 11.66 -2.88
C GLY A 140 -14.91 10.26 -3.09
N GLU A 141 -14.08 9.26 -3.38
CA GLU A 141 -14.51 7.88 -3.71
C GLU A 141 -14.42 6.90 -2.52
N LYS A 142 -13.90 7.33 -1.36
CA LYS A 142 -13.74 6.46 -0.17
C LYS A 142 -15.04 5.78 0.27
N GLY A 143 -16.18 6.48 0.20
CA GLY A 143 -17.48 5.96 0.63
C GLY A 143 -18.23 5.16 -0.42
N THR A 144 -17.70 5.03 -1.64
CA THR A 144 -18.41 4.38 -2.76
C THR A 144 -18.06 2.90 -2.87
N ARG A 145 -18.63 2.22 -3.88
CA ARG A 145 -18.24 0.84 -4.21
C ARG A 145 -16.75 0.74 -4.56
N VAL A 146 -16.17 1.73 -5.26
CA VAL A 146 -14.74 1.77 -5.61
C VAL A 146 -13.91 1.81 -4.34
N GLY A 147 -14.20 2.75 -3.43
CA GLY A 147 -13.48 2.87 -2.16
C GLY A 147 -13.60 1.61 -1.31
N ASN A 148 -14.81 1.06 -1.15
CA ASN A 148 -15.01 -0.15 -0.36
C ASN A 148 -14.27 -1.37 -0.93
N VAL A 149 -14.26 -1.57 -2.25
CA VAL A 149 -13.52 -2.67 -2.88
C VAL A 149 -12.02 -2.45 -2.79
N THR A 150 -11.52 -1.26 -3.12
CA THR A 150 -10.09 -0.92 -3.03
C THR A 150 -9.56 -1.08 -1.60
N ILE A 151 -10.25 -0.52 -0.61
CA ILE A 151 -9.88 -0.66 0.81
C ILE A 151 -9.96 -2.13 1.24
N GLY A 152 -10.98 -2.86 0.78
CA GLY A 152 -11.09 -4.29 1.04
C GLY A 152 -9.89 -5.08 0.52
N ILE A 153 -9.43 -4.78 -0.70
CA ILE A 153 -8.22 -5.38 -1.31
C ILE A 153 -6.99 -5.03 -0.48
N LEU A 154 -6.79 -3.77 -0.08
CA LEU A 154 -5.66 -3.35 0.75
C LEU A 154 -5.62 -4.12 2.09
N ILE A 155 -6.75 -4.23 2.78
CA ILE A 155 -6.88 -5.00 4.03
C ILE A 155 -6.52 -6.49 3.79
N ALA A 156 -6.94 -7.06 2.66
CA ALA A 156 -6.62 -8.44 2.31
C ALA A 156 -5.13 -8.61 1.91
N GLN A 157 -4.51 -7.60 1.28
CA GLN A 157 -3.08 -7.56 0.98
C GLN A 157 -2.25 -7.51 2.26
N ASP A 158 -2.58 -6.62 3.20
CA ASP A 158 -1.91 -6.52 4.51
C ASP A 158 -1.96 -7.84 5.27
N LEU A 159 -3.10 -8.53 5.22
CA LEU A 159 -3.27 -9.87 5.79
C LEU A 159 -2.41 -10.93 5.08
N ALA A 160 -2.20 -10.79 3.78
CA ALA A 160 -1.42 -11.72 2.96
C ALA A 160 0.11 -11.53 3.11
N VAL A 161 0.58 -10.39 3.64
CA VAL A 161 2.01 -10.16 3.91
C VAL A 161 2.60 -11.27 4.79
N ILE A 162 1.84 -11.69 5.80
CA ILE A 162 2.28 -12.70 6.76
C ILE A 162 2.55 -14.07 6.11
N PRO A 163 1.60 -14.70 5.39
CA PRO A 163 1.89 -15.93 4.67
C PRO A 163 2.94 -15.76 3.58
N MET A 164 3.06 -14.59 2.94
CA MET A 164 4.18 -14.30 2.04
C MET A 164 5.52 -14.38 2.78
N MET A 165 5.65 -13.73 3.95
CA MET A 165 6.88 -13.78 4.74
C MET A 165 7.24 -15.23 5.14
N LEU A 166 6.26 -16.06 5.48
CA LEU A 166 6.51 -17.47 5.78
C LEU A 166 7.01 -18.23 4.54
N VAL A 167 6.45 -17.97 3.37
CA VAL A 167 6.94 -18.55 2.11
C VAL A 167 8.36 -18.08 1.80
N VAL A 168 8.66 -16.79 1.98
CA VAL A 168 10.02 -16.25 1.79
C VAL A 168 11.00 -16.90 2.76
N SER A 169 10.62 -17.02 4.04
CA SER A 169 11.47 -17.59 5.09
C SER A 169 11.75 -19.09 4.88
N ALA A 170 10.89 -19.79 4.13
CA ALA A 170 11.06 -21.21 3.82
C ALA A 170 12.07 -21.47 2.69
N PHE A 171 12.49 -20.45 1.96
CA PHE A 171 13.62 -20.59 1.04
C PHE A 171 14.91 -20.57 1.86
N HIS A 172 15.69 -21.66 1.84
CA HIS A 172 16.97 -21.74 2.56
C HIS A 172 18.14 -21.53 1.57
N GLY A 173 18.36 -20.29 1.13
CA GLY A 173 19.44 -19.95 0.19
C GLY A 173 19.33 -20.66 -1.17
N GLU A 174 20.30 -20.38 -2.06
CA GLU A 174 20.34 -20.96 -3.41
C GLU A 174 20.53 -22.48 -3.36
N GLY A 175 19.47 -23.22 -3.75
CA GLY A 175 19.56 -24.65 -4.05
C GLY A 175 18.92 -25.60 -3.03
N SER A 176 18.46 -25.13 -1.87
CA SER A 176 17.64 -25.97 -0.98
C SER A 176 16.22 -26.12 -1.54
N ALA A 177 15.75 -27.35 -1.70
CA ALA A 177 14.34 -27.56 -1.98
C ALA A 177 13.50 -27.23 -0.73
N ILE A 178 12.32 -26.64 -0.92
CA ILE A 178 11.34 -26.46 0.15
C ILE A 178 11.00 -27.85 0.71
N THR A 179 11.23 -28.06 2.00
CA THR A 179 11.00 -29.36 2.62
C THR A 179 9.50 -29.56 2.87
N LEU A 180 9.05 -30.82 2.92
CA LEU A 180 7.66 -31.14 3.30
C LEU A 180 7.27 -30.52 4.65
N GLN A 181 8.23 -30.40 5.58
CA GLN A 181 8.06 -29.73 6.87
C GLN A 181 7.75 -28.25 6.72
N ASP A 182 8.41 -27.54 5.79
CA ASP A 182 8.17 -26.11 5.54
C ASP A 182 6.78 -25.89 4.94
N VAL A 183 6.40 -26.73 3.97
CA VAL A 183 5.04 -26.71 3.39
C VAL A 183 3.99 -26.98 4.46
N ALA A 184 4.23 -27.93 5.35
CA ALA A 184 3.33 -28.23 6.47
C ALA A 184 3.24 -27.06 7.46
N LYS A 185 4.36 -26.42 7.83
CA LYS A 185 4.40 -25.24 8.71
C LYS A 185 3.65 -24.05 8.10
N ILE A 186 3.87 -23.76 6.81
CA ILE A 186 3.16 -22.70 6.08
C ILE A 186 1.65 -23.01 6.02
N GLY A 187 1.30 -24.24 5.62
CA GLY A 187 -0.09 -24.68 5.51
C GLY A 187 -0.83 -24.61 6.85
N LEU A 188 -0.19 -25.05 7.94
CA LEU A 188 -0.73 -24.96 9.29
C LEU A 188 -0.91 -23.51 9.75
N SER A 189 0.06 -22.65 9.46
CA SER A 189 -0.02 -21.22 9.81
C SER A 189 -1.15 -20.51 9.05
N ILE A 190 -1.28 -20.76 7.75
CA ILE A 190 -2.39 -20.24 6.94
C ILE A 190 -3.73 -20.78 7.46
N ALA A 191 -3.83 -22.07 7.76
CA ALA A 191 -5.05 -22.68 8.29
C ALA A 191 -5.43 -22.09 9.66
N PHE A 192 -4.46 -21.89 10.55
CA PHE A 192 -4.67 -21.27 11.84
C PHE A 192 -5.15 -19.82 11.68
N LEU A 193 -4.49 -19.03 10.83
CA LEU A 193 -4.89 -17.65 10.53
C LEU A 193 -6.32 -17.60 9.97
N ALA A 194 -6.65 -18.47 9.01
CA ALA A 194 -7.99 -18.56 8.42
C ALA A 194 -9.04 -18.94 9.48
N LEU A 195 -8.74 -19.92 10.34
CA LEU A 195 -9.62 -20.32 11.44
C LEU A 195 -9.85 -19.18 12.42
N LEU A 196 -8.78 -18.45 12.79
CA LEU A 196 -8.85 -17.31 13.68
C LEU A 196 -9.71 -16.19 13.07
N LEU A 197 -9.54 -15.88 11.79
CA LEU A 197 -10.35 -14.87 11.09
C LEU A 197 -11.83 -15.25 11.06
N VAL A 198 -12.15 -16.52 10.78
CA VAL A 198 -13.53 -17.02 10.81
C VAL A 198 -14.11 -16.93 12.22
N TYR A 199 -13.33 -17.30 13.24
CA TYR A 199 -13.73 -17.22 14.64
C TYR A 199 -14.01 -15.77 15.07
N LEU A 200 -13.10 -14.83 14.77
CA LEU A 200 -13.25 -13.41 15.10
C LEU A 200 -14.36 -12.73 14.26
N GLY A 201 -14.56 -13.16 13.03
CA GLY A 201 -15.58 -12.66 12.10
C GLY A 201 -17.02 -12.99 12.50
N ARG A 202 -17.24 -13.98 13.38
CA ARG A 202 -18.58 -14.37 13.88
C ARG A 202 -19.25 -13.33 14.79
N GLY A 203 -18.60 -12.20 15.06
CA GLY A 203 -19.22 -11.04 15.72
C GLY A 203 -19.23 -11.09 17.25
N ARG A 204 -18.81 -12.20 17.86
CA ARG A 204 -18.57 -12.30 19.31
C ARG A 204 -17.30 -11.50 19.64
N ARG A 205 -17.45 -10.34 20.28
CA ARG A 205 -16.29 -9.58 20.76
C ARG A 205 -15.60 -10.40 21.86
N LEU A 206 -14.34 -10.76 21.63
CA LEU A 206 -13.54 -11.44 22.63
C LEU A 206 -13.41 -10.55 23.87
N ARG A 207 -13.68 -11.14 25.04
CA ARG A 207 -13.36 -10.52 26.33
C ARG A 207 -11.95 -10.98 26.68
N LEU A 208 -10.97 -10.08 26.61
CA LEU A 208 -9.63 -10.39 27.08
C LEU A 208 -9.68 -10.62 28.60
N PRO A 209 -8.94 -11.61 29.15
CA PRO A 209 -9.00 -11.96 30.57
C PRO A 209 -8.74 -10.77 31.49
N PHE A 210 -7.89 -9.83 31.06
CA PHE A 210 -7.53 -8.63 31.82
C PHE A 210 -8.34 -7.37 31.46
N ALA A 211 -9.33 -7.48 30.57
CA ALA A 211 -10.06 -6.33 30.03
C ALA A 211 -10.79 -5.49 31.09
N LYS A 212 -11.28 -6.13 32.16
CA LYS A 212 -12.01 -5.45 33.24
C LYS A 212 -11.08 -4.74 34.24
N THR A 213 -9.92 -5.32 34.51
CA THR A 213 -8.97 -4.83 35.53
C THR A 213 -8.03 -3.77 34.98
N ILE A 214 -7.62 -3.90 33.72
CA ILE A 214 -6.61 -3.03 33.09
C ILE A 214 -7.23 -1.96 32.20
N GLY A 215 -8.37 -2.23 31.55
CA GLY A 215 -8.89 -1.47 30.41
C GLY A 215 -9.29 0.00 30.64
N ARG A 216 -9.06 0.56 31.84
CA ARG A 216 -9.27 1.98 32.16
C ARG A 216 -8.03 2.69 32.71
N ASN A 217 -6.93 1.98 32.98
CA ASN A 217 -5.70 2.59 33.49
C ASN A 217 -4.78 2.97 32.34
N ALA A 218 -4.46 4.26 32.23
CA ALA A 218 -3.66 4.81 31.13
C ALA A 218 -2.23 4.22 31.08
N ASP A 219 -1.67 3.84 32.22
CA ASP A 219 -0.29 3.34 32.31
C ASP A 219 -0.18 1.83 32.06
N LEU A 220 -1.16 1.05 32.56
CA LEU A 220 -1.16 -0.40 32.44
C LEU A 220 -1.68 -0.89 31.08
N THR A 221 -2.51 -0.10 30.41
CA THR A 221 -3.11 -0.48 29.12
C THR A 221 -2.06 -0.64 28.02
N PRO A 222 -1.14 0.32 27.78
CA PRO A 222 -0.04 0.15 26.83
C PRO A 222 0.83 -1.07 27.17
N LEU A 223 1.20 -1.22 28.45
CA LEU A 223 2.05 -2.31 28.91
C LEU A 223 1.39 -3.67 28.68
N ALA A 224 0.08 -3.80 28.92
CA ALA A 224 -0.66 -5.03 28.63
C ALA A 224 -0.73 -5.33 27.13
N GLY A 225 -0.88 -4.30 26.29
CA GLY A 225 -0.80 -4.44 24.83
C GLY A 225 0.56 -4.96 24.37
N LEU A 226 1.65 -4.37 24.89
CA LEU A 226 3.02 -4.81 24.61
C LEU A 226 3.28 -6.23 25.13
N ALA A 227 2.88 -6.54 26.36
CA ALA A 227 3.05 -7.87 26.93
C ALA A 227 2.31 -8.94 26.11
N PHE A 228 1.12 -8.63 25.60
CA PHE A 228 0.40 -9.53 24.71
C PHE A 228 1.08 -9.68 23.35
N CYS A 229 1.58 -8.59 22.78
CA CYS A 229 2.35 -8.58 21.54
C CYS A 229 3.62 -9.44 21.64
N PHE A 230 4.50 -9.12 22.58
CA PHE A 230 5.76 -9.85 22.80
C PHE A 230 5.54 -11.28 23.29
N GLY A 231 4.53 -11.52 24.13
CA GLY A 231 4.17 -12.86 24.57
C GLY A 231 3.75 -13.76 23.40
N ALA A 232 2.89 -13.26 22.51
CA ALA A 232 2.50 -14.01 21.32
C ALA A 232 3.66 -14.15 20.31
N ALA A 233 4.50 -13.13 20.16
CA ALA A 233 5.70 -13.19 19.33
C ALA A 233 6.68 -14.26 19.83
N ALA A 234 6.92 -14.32 21.14
CA ALA A 234 7.76 -15.34 21.76
C ALA A 234 7.18 -16.75 21.60
N LEU A 235 5.87 -16.93 21.82
CA LEU A 235 5.20 -18.22 21.60
C LEU A 235 5.31 -18.67 20.14
N SER A 236 5.17 -17.73 19.18
CA SER A 236 5.36 -18.00 17.76
C SER A 236 6.79 -18.45 17.47
N GLY A 237 7.79 -17.74 18.02
CA GLY A 237 9.20 -18.10 17.90
C GLY A 237 9.53 -19.49 18.47
N LEU A 238 8.90 -19.87 19.59
CA LEU A 238 9.05 -21.21 20.18
C LEU A 238 8.47 -22.34 19.31
N LEU A 239 7.58 -22.02 18.37
CA LEU A 239 7.01 -22.96 17.40
C LEU A 239 7.76 -22.95 16.07
N ASP A 240 8.96 -22.36 16.02
CA ASP A 240 9.74 -22.07 14.81
C ASP A 240 8.94 -21.26 13.76
N LEU A 241 8.00 -20.44 14.21
CA LEU A 241 7.30 -19.47 13.37
C LEU A 241 7.90 -18.08 13.58
N SER A 242 7.77 -17.20 12.59
CA SER A 242 8.27 -15.83 12.70
C SER A 242 7.67 -15.11 13.92
N ALA A 243 8.48 -14.36 14.68
CA ALA A 243 8.00 -13.54 15.81
C ALA A 243 6.93 -12.52 15.35
N SER A 244 7.10 -11.98 14.15
CA SER A 244 6.17 -11.09 13.45
C SER A 244 4.79 -11.71 13.22
N TYR A 245 4.72 -13.03 12.98
CA TYR A 245 3.46 -13.77 12.87
C TYR A 245 2.67 -13.73 14.18
N GLY A 246 3.32 -14.04 15.30
CA GLY A 246 2.71 -13.98 16.63
C GLY A 246 2.24 -12.58 17.02
N ALA A 247 3.07 -11.56 16.74
CA ALA A 247 2.72 -10.16 16.96
C ALA A 247 1.48 -9.75 16.15
N PHE A 248 1.42 -10.12 14.88
CA PHE A 248 0.24 -9.86 14.04
C PHE A 248 -1.03 -10.52 14.58
N LEU A 249 -0.95 -11.80 14.96
CA LEU A 249 -2.10 -12.53 15.54
C LEU A 249 -2.57 -11.90 16.85
N ALA A 250 -1.64 -11.48 17.71
CA ALA A 250 -1.95 -10.74 18.92
C ALA A 250 -2.70 -9.44 18.61
N GLY A 251 -2.22 -8.70 17.62
CA GLY A 251 -2.87 -7.51 17.10
C GLY A 251 -4.30 -7.80 16.67
N LEU A 252 -4.49 -8.84 15.85
CA LEU A 252 -5.80 -9.23 15.33
C LEU A 252 -6.79 -9.61 16.44
N VAL A 253 -6.33 -10.31 17.47
CA VAL A 253 -7.15 -10.68 18.64
C VAL A 253 -7.55 -9.44 19.43
N ILE A 254 -6.62 -8.53 19.74
CA ILE A 254 -6.91 -7.27 20.44
C ILE A 254 -7.85 -6.39 19.59
N GLY A 255 -7.56 -6.29 18.30
CA GLY A 255 -8.32 -5.55 17.30
C GLY A 255 -9.79 -5.96 17.22
N ASN A 256 -10.10 -7.22 17.51
CA ASN A 256 -11.46 -7.75 17.49
C ASN A 256 -12.04 -8.01 18.90
N SER A 257 -11.38 -7.51 19.94
CA SER A 257 -11.83 -7.60 21.34
C SER A 257 -12.75 -6.45 21.75
N THR A 258 -13.36 -6.55 22.94
CA THR A 258 -14.09 -5.43 23.56
C THR A 258 -13.20 -4.25 23.91
N SER A 259 -11.89 -4.49 24.12
CA SER A 259 -10.91 -3.49 24.57
C SER A 259 -10.19 -2.77 23.43
N ARG A 260 -10.52 -3.06 22.17
CA ARG A 260 -9.91 -2.46 20.97
C ARG A 260 -9.73 -0.95 21.09
N ARG A 261 -10.79 -0.22 21.43
CA ARG A 261 -10.77 1.26 21.46
C ARG A 261 -9.78 1.80 22.47
N ALA A 262 -9.77 1.23 23.68
CA ALA A 262 -8.83 1.62 24.73
C ALA A 262 -7.39 1.29 24.29
N MET A 263 -7.14 0.06 23.82
CA MET A 263 -5.81 -0.35 23.36
C MET A 263 -5.30 0.57 22.25
N MET A 264 -6.05 0.73 21.15
CA MET A 264 -5.68 1.62 20.04
C MET A 264 -5.37 3.05 20.50
N HIS A 265 -6.16 3.60 21.43
CA HIS A 265 -5.93 4.96 21.92
C HIS A 265 -4.63 5.08 22.70
N TYR A 266 -4.40 4.16 23.65
CA TYR A 266 -3.26 4.23 24.56
C TYR A 266 -1.95 3.75 23.92
N THR A 267 -2.00 2.90 22.88
CA THR A 267 -0.79 2.41 22.19
C THR A 267 -0.44 3.22 20.93
N ALA A 268 -1.31 4.12 20.46
CA ALA A 268 -1.06 4.95 19.27
C ALA A 268 0.24 5.80 19.35
N PRO A 269 0.64 6.41 20.47
CA PRO A 269 1.90 7.13 20.56
C PRO A 269 3.12 6.21 20.32
N ILE A 270 3.07 4.98 20.85
CA ILE A 270 4.12 3.97 20.68
C ILE A 270 4.21 3.56 19.20
N GLN A 271 3.06 3.34 18.55
CA GLN A 271 2.99 3.07 17.11
C GLN A 271 3.68 4.16 16.29
N GLY A 272 3.38 5.43 16.58
CA GLY A 272 3.93 6.57 15.84
C GLY A 272 5.46 6.62 15.89
N VAL A 273 6.05 6.38 17.06
CA VAL A 273 7.52 6.35 17.23
C VAL A 273 8.14 5.17 16.50
N LEU A 274 7.55 3.99 16.58
CA LEU A 274 8.09 2.78 15.95
C LEU A 274 7.96 2.81 14.43
N LEU A 275 6.86 3.38 13.91
CA LEU A 275 6.72 3.69 12.48
C LEU A 275 7.84 4.63 12.03
N MET A 276 8.09 5.71 12.78
CA MET A 276 9.16 6.66 12.46
C MET A 276 10.51 5.95 12.37
N VAL A 277 10.85 5.13 13.37
CA VAL A 277 12.08 4.35 13.39
C VAL A 277 12.18 3.39 12.19
N PHE A 278 11.13 2.62 11.92
CA PHE A 278 11.12 1.65 10.82
C PHE A 278 11.37 2.32 9.46
N PHE A 279 10.64 3.39 9.16
CA PHE A 279 10.80 4.12 7.90
C PHE A 279 12.12 4.88 7.82
N LEU A 280 12.65 5.34 8.96
CA LEU A 280 13.98 5.93 9.02
C LEU A 280 15.06 4.89 8.70
N THR A 281 14.97 3.67 9.24
CA THR A 281 15.90 2.59 8.89
C THR A 281 15.85 2.27 7.40
N ILE A 282 14.66 2.23 6.79
CA ILE A 282 14.55 2.09 5.33
C ILE A 282 15.30 3.22 4.62
N GLY A 283 15.17 4.45 5.11
CA GLY A 283 15.94 5.60 4.61
C GLY A 283 17.46 5.40 4.69
N LEU A 284 17.95 4.84 5.80
CA LEU A 284 19.38 4.53 5.98
C LEU A 284 19.89 3.47 4.99
N LEU A 285 19.00 2.60 4.48
CA LEU A 285 19.32 1.60 3.46
C LEU A 285 19.37 2.19 2.04
N ILE A 286 18.96 3.44 1.84
CA ILE A 286 18.98 4.09 0.53
C ILE A 286 20.42 4.45 0.16
N ASP A 287 20.88 3.85 -0.92
CA ASP A 287 22.16 4.16 -1.55
C ASP A 287 21.93 5.20 -2.67
N LEU A 288 22.11 6.48 -2.36
CA LEU A 288 21.91 7.57 -3.34
C LEU A 288 22.91 7.49 -4.48
N GLN A 289 24.13 7.02 -4.22
CA GLN A 289 25.15 6.87 -5.24
C GLN A 289 24.77 5.75 -6.21
N TYR A 290 24.31 4.60 -5.70
CA TYR A 290 23.78 3.53 -6.54
C TYR A 290 22.62 4.00 -7.43
N ILE A 291 21.69 4.80 -6.88
CA ILE A 291 20.58 5.37 -7.66
C ILE A 291 21.09 6.29 -8.76
N TRP A 292 22.09 7.13 -8.46
CA TRP A 292 22.65 8.07 -9.42
C TRP A 292 23.38 7.32 -10.55
N ASP A 293 24.23 6.37 -10.19
CA ASP A 293 25.02 5.58 -11.14
C ASP A 293 24.13 4.70 -12.04
N ASN A 294 22.98 4.25 -11.52
CA ASN A 294 22.04 3.36 -12.24
C ASN A 294 20.72 4.05 -12.60
N ILE A 295 20.67 5.38 -12.64
CA ILE A 295 19.40 6.13 -12.74
C ILE A 295 18.55 5.70 -13.94
N GLY A 296 19.19 5.39 -15.07
CA GLY A 296 18.51 4.91 -16.28
C GLY A 296 17.79 3.58 -16.06
N ILE A 297 18.46 2.62 -15.42
CA ILE A 297 17.90 1.29 -15.11
C ILE A 297 16.80 1.42 -14.05
N VAL A 298 17.06 2.20 -13.00
CA VAL A 298 16.10 2.40 -11.91
C VAL A 298 14.80 3.03 -12.44
N VAL A 299 14.89 4.11 -13.21
CA VAL A 299 13.71 4.78 -13.80
C VAL A 299 12.97 3.86 -14.78
N LEU A 300 13.71 3.08 -15.58
CA LEU A 300 13.12 2.09 -16.48
C LEU A 300 12.31 1.05 -15.70
N ILE A 301 12.88 0.49 -14.63
CA ILE A 301 12.23 -0.53 -13.80
C ILE A 301 11.03 0.07 -13.05
N VAL A 302 11.16 1.24 -12.44
CA VAL A 302 10.03 1.93 -11.76
C VAL A 302 8.87 2.11 -12.73
N THR A 303 9.15 2.59 -13.94
CA THR A 303 8.12 2.81 -14.97
C THR A 303 7.50 1.49 -15.42
N PHE A 304 8.33 0.48 -15.69
CA PHE A 304 7.88 -0.86 -16.07
C PHE A 304 6.99 -1.49 -15.00
N VAL A 305 7.43 -1.51 -13.74
CA VAL A 305 6.69 -2.07 -12.60
C VAL A 305 5.37 -1.32 -12.41
N ALA A 306 5.39 0.02 -12.49
CA ALA A 306 4.18 0.81 -12.32
C ALA A 306 3.13 0.52 -13.41
N ILE A 307 3.55 0.40 -14.68
CA ILE A 307 2.65 0.03 -15.79
C ILE A 307 2.15 -1.40 -15.64
N LEU A 308 3.06 -2.35 -15.41
CA LEU A 308 2.73 -3.78 -15.26
C LEU A 308 1.74 -3.98 -14.12
N LYS A 309 2.05 -3.45 -12.93
CA LYS A 309 1.21 -3.56 -11.74
C LYS A 309 -0.17 -2.93 -11.95
N THR A 310 -0.22 -1.74 -12.55
CA THR A 310 -1.50 -1.09 -12.89
C THR A 310 -2.33 -1.96 -13.83
N ALA A 311 -1.71 -2.51 -14.88
CA ALA A 311 -2.38 -3.39 -15.83
C ALA A 311 -2.89 -4.67 -15.14
N LEU A 312 -2.06 -5.33 -14.33
CA LEU A 312 -2.43 -6.52 -13.56
C LEU A 312 -3.62 -6.23 -12.63
N ASN A 313 -3.58 -5.13 -11.89
CA ASN A 313 -4.66 -4.74 -10.99
C ASN A 313 -5.99 -4.54 -11.75
N ILE A 314 -5.96 -3.80 -12.86
CA ILE A 314 -7.17 -3.53 -13.67
C ILE A 314 -7.74 -4.84 -14.20
N VAL A 315 -6.90 -5.71 -14.76
CA VAL A 315 -7.32 -7.00 -15.32
C VAL A 315 -7.93 -7.87 -14.23
N VAL A 316 -7.25 -8.04 -13.10
CA VAL A 316 -7.74 -8.89 -12.02
C VAL A 316 -9.07 -8.35 -11.47
N ILE A 317 -9.18 -7.06 -11.17
CA ILE A 317 -10.41 -6.46 -10.67
C ILE A 317 -11.55 -6.59 -11.70
N ARG A 318 -11.25 -6.46 -13.00
CA ARG A 318 -12.23 -6.64 -14.07
C ARG A 318 -12.72 -8.08 -14.17
N VAL A 319 -11.83 -9.06 -14.04
CA VAL A 319 -12.16 -10.50 -14.03
C VAL A 319 -13.02 -10.85 -12.81
N MET A 320 -12.82 -10.15 -11.68
CA MET A 320 -13.63 -10.30 -10.47
C MET A 320 -15.04 -9.66 -10.57
N GLY A 321 -15.40 -9.13 -11.74
CA GLY A 321 -16.78 -8.71 -12.07
C GLY A 321 -17.08 -7.23 -11.89
N GLU A 322 -16.11 -6.40 -11.51
CA GLU A 322 -16.32 -4.95 -11.48
C GLU A 322 -16.36 -4.35 -12.89
N THR A 323 -17.13 -3.28 -13.06
CA THR A 323 -17.25 -2.55 -14.34
C THR A 323 -15.91 -1.91 -14.73
N TRP A 324 -15.66 -1.71 -16.03
CA TRP A 324 -14.42 -1.09 -16.51
C TRP A 324 -14.05 0.22 -15.78
N PRO A 325 -14.93 1.22 -15.61
CA PRO A 325 -14.55 2.46 -14.92
C PRO A 325 -14.07 2.23 -13.48
N ARG A 326 -14.73 1.32 -12.75
CA ARG A 326 -14.35 0.94 -11.39
C ARG A 326 -13.03 0.18 -11.36
N ALA A 327 -12.84 -0.78 -12.26
CA ALA A 327 -11.61 -1.55 -12.36
C ALA A 327 -10.41 -0.66 -12.69
N PHE A 328 -10.58 0.29 -13.62
CA PHE A 328 -9.58 1.29 -13.94
C PHE A 328 -9.23 2.17 -12.74
N LEU A 329 -10.25 2.74 -12.08
CA LEU A 329 -10.03 3.65 -10.96
C LEU A 329 -9.37 2.92 -9.78
N SER A 330 -9.91 1.77 -9.36
CA SER A 330 -9.31 0.93 -8.31
C SER A 330 -7.92 0.44 -8.69
N GLY A 331 -7.68 0.07 -9.95
CA GLY A 331 -6.37 -0.43 -10.40
C GLY A 331 -5.28 0.62 -10.35
N VAL A 332 -5.60 1.87 -10.71
CA VAL A 332 -4.68 3.02 -10.60
C VAL A 332 -4.43 3.39 -9.13
N MET A 333 -5.45 3.31 -8.27
CA MET A 333 -5.28 3.53 -6.82
C MET A 333 -4.31 2.54 -6.15
N LEU A 334 -4.18 1.34 -6.73
CA LEU A 334 -3.37 0.25 -6.20
C LEU A 334 -2.00 0.14 -6.91
N ALA A 335 -1.60 1.13 -7.72
CA ALA A 335 -0.44 1.04 -8.61
C ALA A 335 0.92 1.15 -7.89
N GLN A 336 0.96 1.76 -6.71
CA GLN A 336 2.19 2.03 -5.98
C GLN A 336 2.63 0.80 -5.19
N LEU A 337 3.93 0.57 -5.10
CA LEU A 337 4.49 -0.45 -4.22
C LEU A 337 4.19 -0.12 -2.76
N GLY A 338 3.90 -1.14 -1.96
CA GLY A 338 3.59 -1.00 -0.53
C GLY A 338 4.83 -0.93 0.36
N GLU A 339 4.65 -0.39 1.56
CA GLU A 339 5.68 -0.37 2.61
C GLU A 339 6.17 -1.78 3.00
N PHE A 340 5.30 -2.79 2.88
CA PHE A 340 5.65 -4.18 3.16
C PHE A 340 6.60 -4.79 2.13
N SER A 341 6.75 -4.17 0.97
CA SER A 341 7.74 -4.57 -0.02
C SER A 341 9.16 -4.44 0.53
N PHE A 342 9.43 -3.44 1.39
CA PHE A 342 10.72 -3.32 2.08
C PHE A 342 10.97 -4.47 3.05
N ILE A 343 9.93 -4.91 3.77
CA ILE A 343 10.02 -6.02 4.73
C ILE A 343 10.33 -7.32 3.99
N LEU A 344 9.63 -7.60 2.88
CA LEU A 344 9.90 -8.78 2.07
C LEU A 344 11.29 -8.75 1.43
N ALA A 345 11.76 -7.58 0.99
CA ALA A 345 13.09 -7.43 0.42
C ALA A 345 14.19 -7.68 1.45
N ALA A 346 14.06 -7.08 2.64
CA ALA A 346 14.99 -7.29 3.75
C ALA A 346 14.99 -8.76 4.17
N LEU A 347 13.82 -9.39 4.29
CA LEU A 347 13.71 -10.81 4.60
C LEU A 347 14.38 -11.67 3.52
N GLY A 348 14.11 -11.40 2.24
CA GLY A 348 14.76 -12.09 1.12
C GLY A 348 16.28 -11.97 1.14
N LEU A 349 16.82 -10.82 1.55
CA LEU A 349 18.25 -10.62 1.76
C LEU A 349 18.78 -11.48 2.92
N THR A 350 18.07 -11.51 4.05
CA THR A 350 18.50 -12.30 5.23
C THR A 350 18.52 -13.81 4.98
N VAL A 351 17.60 -14.34 4.16
CA VAL A 351 17.56 -15.75 3.80
C VAL A 351 18.42 -16.10 2.58
N GLY A 352 19.11 -15.11 2.00
CA GLY A 352 20.00 -15.29 0.85
C GLY A 352 19.30 -15.53 -0.49
N VAL A 353 18.01 -15.18 -0.60
CA VAL A 353 17.25 -15.24 -1.86
C VAL A 353 17.48 -13.99 -2.71
N ILE A 354 17.75 -12.86 -2.06
CA ILE A 354 18.03 -11.58 -2.70
C ILE A 354 19.49 -11.24 -2.45
N SER A 355 20.24 -10.92 -3.50
CA SER A 355 21.61 -10.42 -3.37
C SER A 355 21.64 -8.99 -2.81
N PRO A 356 22.77 -8.54 -2.21
CA PRO A 356 22.87 -7.17 -1.73
C PRO A 356 22.63 -6.10 -2.81
N ASP A 357 22.96 -6.39 -4.06
CA ASP A 357 22.73 -5.48 -5.19
C ASP A 357 21.23 -5.41 -5.57
N GLU A 358 20.58 -6.57 -5.68
CA GLU A 358 19.14 -6.67 -5.91
C GLU A 358 18.34 -5.98 -4.80
N HIS A 359 18.80 -6.09 -3.55
CA HIS A 359 18.19 -5.41 -2.42
C HIS A 359 18.29 -3.87 -2.57
N ARG A 360 19.47 -3.33 -2.94
CA ARG A 360 19.63 -1.89 -3.21
C ARG A 360 18.72 -1.42 -4.34
N LEU A 361 18.64 -2.18 -5.42
CA LEU A 361 17.76 -1.89 -6.55
C LEU A 361 16.29 -1.89 -6.16
N LEU A 362 15.84 -2.89 -5.39
CA LEU A 362 14.46 -3.02 -4.95
C LEU A 362 14.06 -1.89 -4.00
N VAL A 363 14.94 -1.53 -3.07
CA VAL A 363 14.75 -0.35 -2.19
C VAL A 363 14.62 0.92 -3.03
N ALA A 364 15.54 1.16 -3.98
CA ALA A 364 15.50 2.32 -4.86
C ALA A 364 14.20 2.41 -5.67
N VAL A 365 13.78 1.30 -6.29
CA VAL A 365 12.55 1.21 -7.08
C VAL A 365 11.32 1.48 -6.22
N THR A 366 11.26 0.92 -5.01
CA THR A 366 10.14 1.09 -4.08
C THR A 366 10.02 2.55 -3.60
N VAL A 367 11.13 3.16 -3.20
CA VAL A 367 11.16 4.56 -2.75
C VAL A 367 10.72 5.49 -3.88
N LEU A 368 11.27 5.34 -5.08
CA LEU A 368 10.89 6.17 -6.22
C LEU A 368 9.45 5.94 -6.66
N SER A 369 8.93 4.71 -6.56
CA SER A 369 7.50 4.43 -6.79
C SER A 369 6.61 5.19 -5.81
N LEU A 370 6.97 5.23 -4.53
CA LEU A 370 6.25 5.98 -3.50
C LEU A 370 6.33 7.50 -3.72
N MET A 371 7.51 8.02 -4.05
CA MET A 371 7.72 9.43 -4.41
C MET A 371 6.95 9.82 -5.68
N GLY A 372 6.74 8.88 -6.60
CA GLY A 372 5.94 9.04 -7.81
C GLY A 372 4.42 9.03 -7.58
N SER A 373 3.95 8.80 -6.34
CA SER A 373 2.51 8.74 -6.03
C SER A 373 1.68 9.97 -6.44
N PRO A 374 2.19 11.22 -6.43
CA PRO A 374 1.40 12.38 -6.87
C PRO A 374 1.00 12.32 -8.34
N PHE A 375 1.85 11.72 -9.19
CA PHE A 375 1.54 11.54 -10.62
C PHE A 375 0.36 10.59 -10.81
N TRP A 376 0.31 9.51 -10.03
CA TRP A 376 -0.80 8.57 -10.06
C TRP A 376 -2.11 9.14 -9.51
N LEU A 377 -2.02 10.01 -8.52
CA LEU A 377 -3.18 10.77 -8.02
C LEU A 377 -3.77 11.68 -9.11
N GLU A 378 -2.93 12.38 -9.87
CA GLU A 378 -3.41 13.20 -10.98
C GLU A 378 -4.00 12.33 -12.10
N ALA A 379 -3.35 11.21 -12.44
CA ALA A 379 -3.92 10.24 -13.38
C ALA A 379 -5.30 9.77 -12.91
N ALA A 380 -5.45 9.44 -11.63
CA ALA A 380 -6.73 9.03 -11.07
C ALA A 380 -7.81 10.13 -11.12
N ARG A 381 -7.46 11.39 -10.83
CA ARG A 381 -8.40 12.52 -10.95
C ARG A 381 -8.91 12.66 -12.38
N ARG A 382 -8.03 12.52 -13.38
CA ARG A 382 -8.39 12.53 -14.80
C ARG A 382 -9.33 11.36 -15.14
N LEU A 383 -8.98 10.14 -14.72
CA LEU A 383 -9.84 8.97 -14.93
C LEU A 383 -11.21 9.12 -14.26
N HIS A 384 -11.26 9.61 -13.03
CA HIS A 384 -12.49 9.81 -12.29
C HIS A 384 -13.41 10.82 -13.01
N ARG A 385 -12.85 11.93 -13.52
CA ARG A 385 -13.58 12.90 -14.35
C ARG A 385 -14.16 12.27 -15.61
N ILE A 386 -13.39 11.40 -16.28
CA ILE A 386 -13.82 10.68 -17.49
C ILE A 386 -14.92 9.66 -17.16
N ALA A 387 -14.82 8.97 -16.02
CA ALA A 387 -15.83 8.02 -15.56
C ALA A 387 -17.18 8.71 -15.26
N LEU A 388 -17.15 9.92 -14.70
CA LEU A 388 -18.35 10.75 -14.48
C LEU A 388 -19.07 11.17 -15.78
N LEU A 389 -18.39 11.14 -16.93
CA LEU A 389 -18.98 11.45 -18.24
C LEU A 389 -19.77 10.27 -18.86
N GLY A 390 -19.95 9.16 -18.14
CA GLY A 390 -20.84 8.06 -18.54
C GLY A 390 -20.24 7.09 -19.57
N ILE A 391 -18.91 7.02 -19.68
CA ILE A 391 -18.22 6.22 -20.68
C ILE A 391 -18.14 4.75 -20.24
N THR A 392 -18.74 3.85 -21.03
CA THR A 392 -18.92 2.42 -20.69
C THR A 392 -17.86 1.51 -21.31
N SER A 393 -16.96 2.04 -22.15
CA SER A 393 -15.99 1.25 -22.92
C SER A 393 -14.55 1.52 -22.48
N GLY A 394 -13.81 0.47 -22.11
CA GLY A 394 -12.41 0.58 -21.68
C GLY A 394 -11.47 1.17 -22.75
N ARG A 395 -11.79 0.99 -24.04
CA ARG A 395 -11.03 1.62 -25.14
C ARG A 395 -11.20 3.14 -25.17
N GLU A 396 -12.39 3.62 -24.81
CA GLU A 396 -12.71 5.04 -24.81
C GLU A 396 -12.14 5.73 -23.57
N THR A 397 -12.12 5.04 -22.43
CA THR A 397 -11.34 5.46 -21.25
C THR A 397 -9.86 5.62 -21.58
N LEU A 398 -9.20 4.58 -22.15
CA LEU A 398 -7.78 4.67 -22.55
C LEU A 398 -7.52 5.81 -23.54
N ARG A 399 -8.39 6.00 -24.53
CA ARG A 399 -8.26 7.10 -25.50
C ARG A 399 -8.33 8.47 -24.85
N LEU A 400 -9.18 8.65 -23.83
CA LEU A 400 -9.36 9.95 -23.19
C LEU A 400 -8.28 10.26 -22.17
N THR A 401 -7.71 9.25 -21.49
CA THR A 401 -6.58 9.47 -20.60
C THR A 401 -5.26 9.68 -21.33
N LEU A 402 -4.96 8.83 -22.31
CA LEU A 402 -3.65 8.83 -22.99
C LEU A 402 -3.66 9.59 -24.33
N GLY A 403 -4.82 9.93 -24.89
CA GLY A 403 -4.96 10.60 -26.18
C GLY A 403 -4.31 12.00 -26.27
N PRO A 404 -4.44 12.88 -25.25
CA PRO A 404 -3.80 14.19 -25.27
C PRO A 404 -2.27 14.09 -25.29
N GLU A 405 -1.71 13.13 -24.55
CA GLU A 405 -0.26 12.92 -24.43
C GLU A 405 0.30 12.19 -25.65
N ALA A 406 -0.40 11.19 -26.19
CA ALA A 406 -0.04 10.51 -27.44
C ALA A 406 -0.09 11.46 -28.65
N SER A 407 -1.04 12.41 -28.68
CA SER A 407 -1.14 13.42 -29.74
C SER A 407 -0.15 14.59 -29.56
N ALA A 408 0.33 14.84 -28.34
CA ALA A 408 1.45 15.75 -28.09
C ALA A 408 2.79 15.12 -28.50
N LEU A 409 3.03 13.85 -28.16
CA LEU A 409 4.20 13.07 -28.60
C LEU A 409 4.24 12.88 -30.13
N GLY A 410 3.08 12.78 -30.78
CA GLY A 410 2.97 12.73 -32.24
C GLY A 410 3.31 14.04 -32.97
N ARG A 411 3.27 15.19 -32.28
CA ARG A 411 3.67 16.50 -32.83
C ARG A 411 5.16 16.78 -32.64
N SER A 412 5.82 16.08 -31.71
CA SER A 412 7.27 16.09 -31.57
C SER A 412 7.87 15.11 -32.61
N GLY A 413 8.26 15.63 -33.77
CA GLY A 413 8.69 14.87 -34.95
C GLY A 413 10.01 14.09 -34.82
N GLY A 414 10.12 13.22 -33.81
CA GLY A 414 11.23 12.27 -33.66
C GLY A 414 10.81 10.83 -33.96
N ARG A 415 11.77 9.94 -34.28
CA ARG A 415 11.56 8.50 -34.52
C ARG A 415 10.75 7.80 -33.41
N ILE A 416 10.81 8.30 -32.18
CA ILE A 416 10.07 7.83 -31.00
C ILE A 416 8.56 8.18 -31.10
N GLY A 417 8.24 9.37 -31.63
CA GLY A 417 6.86 9.81 -31.87
C GLY A 417 6.15 8.92 -32.90
N GLY A 418 6.88 8.40 -33.90
CA GLY A 418 6.36 7.45 -34.88
C GLY A 418 5.92 6.13 -34.26
N TRP A 419 6.72 5.55 -33.36
CA TRP A 419 6.37 4.31 -32.63
C TRP A 419 5.22 4.52 -31.64
N ALA A 420 5.20 5.65 -30.93
CA ALA A 420 4.08 6.02 -30.06
C ALA A 420 2.78 6.19 -30.85
N LEU A 421 2.83 6.80 -32.05
CA LEU A 421 1.68 6.93 -32.94
C LEU A 421 1.24 5.58 -33.49
N LEU A 422 2.17 4.68 -33.79
CA LEU A 422 1.89 3.36 -34.36
C LEU A 422 1.27 2.43 -33.31
N LEU A 423 1.75 2.46 -32.06
CA LEU A 423 1.13 1.81 -30.90
C LEU A 423 -0.25 2.38 -30.59
N ALA A 424 -0.40 3.72 -30.62
CA ALA A 424 -1.69 4.36 -30.46
C ALA A 424 -2.65 3.92 -31.58
N ARG A 425 -2.22 3.89 -32.85
CA ARG A 425 -3.04 3.45 -33.99
C ARG A 425 -3.40 1.96 -33.93
N LEU A 426 -2.49 1.10 -33.50
CA LEU A 426 -2.71 -0.34 -33.31
C LEU A 426 -3.72 -0.63 -32.18
N LEU A 427 -3.65 0.11 -31.08
CA LEU A 427 -4.61 0.00 -29.98
C LEU A 427 -5.97 0.63 -30.32
N VAL A 428 -6.00 1.62 -31.22
CA VAL A 428 -7.17 2.47 -31.45
C VAL A 428 -8.10 1.98 -32.54
N GLY A 429 -7.70 1.18 -33.54
CA GLY A 429 -8.65 0.52 -34.47
C GLY A 429 -9.61 1.47 -35.23
N HIS A 430 -9.38 1.60 -36.54
CA HIS A 430 -10.12 2.47 -37.46
C HIS A 430 -11.65 2.24 -37.41
N LYS A 431 -12.41 3.17 -36.82
CA LYS A 431 -13.73 3.64 -37.32
C LYS A 431 -14.00 5.04 -36.76
N THR A 432 -13.84 6.04 -37.63
CA THR A 432 -14.40 7.38 -37.46
C THR A 432 -15.92 7.28 -37.50
N VAL A 433 -16.57 7.36 -36.33
CA VAL A 433 -18.01 7.63 -36.26
C VAL A 433 -18.15 9.15 -36.27
N ALA A 434 -18.67 9.69 -37.37
CA ALA A 434 -19.02 11.10 -37.47
C ALA A 434 -20.06 11.47 -36.38
N PRO A 435 -20.04 12.68 -35.83
CA PRO A 435 -21.04 13.10 -34.86
C PRO A 435 -22.42 13.04 -35.51
N ARG A 436 -23.33 12.26 -34.93
CA ARG A 436 -24.75 12.27 -35.32
C ARG A 436 -25.32 13.61 -34.84
N GLU A 437 -25.48 14.56 -35.76
CA GLU A 437 -26.31 15.74 -35.54
C GLU A 437 -27.72 15.26 -35.15
N ARG A 438 -28.13 15.61 -33.93
CA ARG A 438 -29.51 15.40 -33.48
C ARG A 438 -30.40 16.35 -34.29
N ARG A 439 -31.21 15.78 -35.17
CA ARG A 439 -32.41 16.41 -35.72
C ARG A 439 -33.25 16.96 -34.56
N SER A 440 -33.42 18.28 -34.52
CA SER A 440 -34.45 18.95 -33.74
C SER A 440 -35.82 18.67 -34.36
N GLN A 441 -36.69 17.99 -33.62
CA GLN A 441 -38.13 18.09 -33.79
C GLN A 441 -38.75 18.24 -32.40
N ASP A 442 -39.29 19.44 -32.19
CA ASP A 442 -40.31 19.93 -31.26
C ASP A 442 -40.35 19.53 -29.79
N GLY A 443 -40.45 20.56 -28.94
CA GLY A 443 -41.04 20.47 -27.61
C GLY A 443 -40.71 21.64 -26.69
N GLY A 444 -41.48 22.73 -26.79
CA GLY A 444 -41.88 23.64 -25.71
C GLY A 444 -40.83 24.20 -24.74
N GLU A 445 -40.61 25.52 -24.80
CA GLU A 445 -39.96 26.28 -23.74
C GLU A 445 -40.72 26.14 -22.40
N PRO A 446 -40.01 25.92 -21.28
CA PRO A 446 -40.41 26.43 -19.99
C PRO A 446 -39.61 27.72 -19.73
N SER A 447 -40.33 28.83 -19.68
CA SER A 447 -39.85 30.14 -19.26
C SER A 447 -39.18 30.10 -17.88
N GLN A 448 -37.96 30.62 -17.82
CA GLN A 448 -37.26 30.90 -16.55
C GLN A 448 -37.88 32.16 -15.91
N PRO A 449 -38.14 32.20 -14.59
CA PRO A 449 -38.45 33.46 -13.93
C PRO A 449 -37.16 34.24 -13.59
N SER A 450 -37.18 35.52 -13.93
CA SER A 450 -36.12 36.52 -13.74
C SER A 450 -35.91 36.87 -12.24
N PRO A 451 -34.67 37.10 -11.77
CA PRO A 451 -34.36 37.40 -10.37
C PRO A 451 -34.56 38.90 -10.07
N ALA A 452 -35.80 39.35 -9.97
CA ALA A 452 -36.12 40.70 -9.51
C ALA A 452 -37.52 40.75 -8.89
N ASN A 453 -37.71 40.08 -7.74
CA ASN A 453 -38.79 40.39 -6.78
C ASN A 453 -38.70 39.48 -5.54
N VAL A 454 -37.65 39.63 -4.73
CA VAL A 454 -37.69 39.17 -3.32
C VAL A 454 -36.91 40.16 -2.46
N LEU A 455 -37.42 41.39 -2.39
CA LEU A 455 -37.12 42.33 -1.31
C LEU A 455 -38.42 43.09 -1.03
N GLN A 456 -39.30 42.48 -0.22
CA GLN A 456 -40.16 43.19 0.73
C GLN A 456 -40.96 42.21 1.61
N ALA A 457 -40.93 42.52 2.92
CA ALA A 457 -41.86 42.12 3.98
C ALA A 457 -41.77 40.72 4.63
N LYS A 458 -41.07 40.69 5.78
CA LYS A 458 -41.46 39.98 7.03
C LYS A 458 -42.65 40.71 7.71
N PRO A 459 -43.20 40.28 8.87
CA PRO A 459 -43.56 38.95 9.37
C PRO A 459 -44.94 38.92 10.11
N GLY A 460 -45.43 37.73 10.50
CA GLY A 460 -46.50 37.52 11.50
C GLY A 460 -47.13 36.14 11.26
N GLY A 461 -47.28 35.20 12.20
CA GLY A 461 -47.50 35.28 13.64
C GLY A 461 -48.93 34.82 13.93
N ALA A 462 -49.11 33.84 14.84
CA ALA A 462 -50.36 33.19 15.29
C ALA A 462 -50.98 32.14 14.33
N GLU A 463 -51.72 31.10 14.71
CA GLU A 463 -51.90 30.21 15.89
C GLU A 463 -53.05 29.24 15.48
N ALA A 464 -53.21 28.11 16.20
CA ALA A 464 -54.32 27.12 16.13
C ALA A 464 -54.43 26.27 14.84
N ASP A 465 -54.56 24.94 14.85
CA ASP A 465 -54.96 23.95 15.88
C ASP A 465 -53.95 22.81 16.07
#